data_AF-A0A6I1VWY8-F1
#
_entry.id   AF-A0A6I1VWY8-F1
#
_cell.length_a   1.000
_cell.length_b   1.000
_cell.length_c   1.000
_cell.angle_alpha   90.00
_cell.angle_beta   90.00
_cell.angle_gamma   90.00
#
_symmetry.space_group_name_H-M   'P 1'
#
loop_
_entity.id
_entity.type
_entity.pdbx_description
1 polymer ?
#
loop_
_entity_poly.entity_id
_entity_poly.type
_entity_poly.pdbx_seq_one_letter_code
_entity_poly.pdbx_strand_id
1 'polypeptide(L)'
;VVCNHPDHEGGPEQPEHGAMQQAAEALGLNFAYLPVQTTGATAEQAQQLRELLAELPKPVLAFCRTGNRSSKLYEAATQGTREVRQFDVVV
;
A
#
# COMPACT_ATOMS: atom_id res chain seq x y z
N VAL A 1 -1.78 4.01 -6.93
CA VAL A 1 -0.84 2.91 -6.60
C VAL A 1 0.04 3.34 -5.44
N VAL A 2 0.21 2.50 -4.42
CA VAL A 2 1.07 2.77 -3.25
C VAL A 2 2.15 1.68 -3.18
N CYS A 3 3.42 2.08 -3.29
CA CYS A 3 4.54 1.17 -3.15
C CYS A 3 5.04 1.15 -1.70
N ASN A 4 4.94 -0.02 -1.05
CA ASN A 4 5.45 -0.27 0.30
C ASN A 4 6.74 -1.10 0.30
N HIS A 5 7.37 -1.30 -0.86
CA HIS A 5 8.65 -2.00 -0.98
C HIS A 5 9.79 -0.97 -1.01
N PRO A 6 10.64 -0.90 0.03
CA PRO A 6 11.87 -0.12 -0.02
C PRO A 6 12.73 -0.56 -1.21
N ASP A 7 13.37 0.40 -1.88
CA ASP A 7 14.35 0.12 -2.93
C ASP A 7 15.51 -0.73 -2.42
N HIS A 8 16.12 -1.47 -3.35
CA HIS A 8 17.30 -2.31 -3.15
C HIS A 8 17.13 -3.49 -2.17
N GLU A 9 15.93 -3.74 -1.63
CA GLU A 9 15.67 -4.90 -0.75
C GLU A 9 15.65 -6.24 -1.53
N GLY A 10 15.10 -6.24 -2.74
CA GLY A 10 14.99 -7.41 -3.62
C GLY A 10 16.21 -7.61 -4.53
N GLY A 11 17.26 -6.81 -4.38
CA GLY A 11 18.45 -6.89 -5.23
C GLY A 11 18.24 -6.34 -6.65
N PRO A 12 19.11 -6.70 -7.61
CA PRO A 12 19.13 -6.10 -8.96
C PRO A 12 17.86 -6.31 -9.79
N GLU A 13 17.08 -7.35 -9.48
CA GLU A 13 15.85 -7.66 -10.19
C GLU A 13 14.65 -6.83 -9.69
N GLN A 14 14.80 -6.12 -8.57
CA GLN A 14 13.77 -5.20 -8.08
C GLN A 14 13.82 -3.90 -8.90
N PRO A 15 12.74 -3.52 -9.59
CA PRO A 15 12.63 -2.17 -10.14
C PRO A 15 12.61 -1.13 -9.02
N GLU A 16 13.38 -0.06 -9.17
CA GLU A 16 13.31 1.08 -8.25
C GLU A 16 11.93 1.75 -8.33
N HIS A 17 11.49 2.34 -7.22
CA HIS A 17 10.20 3.01 -7.14
C HIS A 17 10.05 4.09 -8.22
N GLY A 18 11.14 4.77 -8.61
CA GLY A 18 11.12 5.79 -9.66
C GLY A 18 10.69 5.25 -11.02
N ALA A 19 11.17 4.07 -11.40
CA ALA A 19 10.74 3.40 -12.63
C ALA A 19 9.28 2.96 -12.54
N MET A 20 8.85 2.47 -11.36
CA MET A 20 7.45 2.10 -11.12
C MET A 20 6.51 3.31 -11.15
N GLN A 21 6.96 4.46 -10.63
CA GLN A 21 6.23 5.71 -10.66
C GLN A 21 6.03 6.18 -12.10
N GLN A 22 7.11 6.23 -12.90
CA GLN A 22 7.04 6.62 -14.30
C GLN A 22 6.08 5.72 -15.10
N ALA A 23 6.12 4.40 -14.87
CA ALA A 23 5.21 3.46 -15.52
C ALA A 23 3.74 3.68 -15.11
N ALA A 24 3.48 3.97 -13.83
CA ALA A 24 2.14 4.28 -13.34
C ALA A 24 1.60 5.59 -13.94
N GLU A 25 2.42 6.64 -13.94
CA GLU A 25 2.05 7.96 -14.47
C GLU A 25 1.80 7.91 -15.99
N ALA A 26 2.59 7.14 -16.74
CA ALA A 26 2.39 6.92 -18.18
C ALA A 26 1.03 6.27 -18.49
N LEU A 27 0.44 5.56 -17.53
CA LEU A 27 -0.89 4.95 -17.61
C LEU A 27 -1.99 5.84 -16.98
N GLY A 28 -1.65 7.07 -16.58
CA GLY A 28 -2.58 7.99 -15.93
C GLY A 28 -2.92 7.62 -14.48
N LEU A 29 -2.12 6.77 -13.83
CA LEU A 29 -2.33 6.35 -12.46
C LEU A 29 -1.52 7.24 -11.50
N ASN A 30 -2.14 7.67 -10.40
CA ASN A 30 -1.42 8.28 -9.29
C ASN A 30 -0.51 7.24 -8.62
N PHE A 31 0.70 7.68 -8.22
CA PHE A 31 1.67 6.86 -7.51
C PHE A 31 2.08 7.52 -6.19
N ALA A 32 2.21 6.72 -5.13
CA ALA A 32 2.75 7.15 -3.86
C ALA A 32 3.78 6.13 -3.35
N TYR A 33 4.90 6.63 -2.85
CA TYR A 33 5.95 5.81 -2.26
C TYR A 33 5.90 5.91 -0.74
N LEU A 34 5.61 4.80 -0.07
CA LEU A 34 5.49 4.69 1.38
C LEU A 34 6.21 3.40 1.85
N PRO A 35 7.54 3.37 1.81
CA PRO A 35 8.32 2.15 2.03
C PRO A 35 8.21 1.65 3.47
N VAL A 36 7.83 0.38 3.64
CA VAL A 36 7.73 -0.26 4.97
C VAL A 36 8.91 -1.20 5.17
N GLN A 37 9.67 -0.97 6.25
CA GLN A 37 10.84 -1.80 6.57
C GLN A 37 10.42 -3.21 7.02
N THR A 38 11.38 -4.14 6.99
CA THR A 38 11.17 -5.52 7.46
C THR A 38 10.84 -5.62 8.95
N THR A 39 11.22 -4.59 9.73
CA THR A 39 10.89 -4.43 11.15
C THR A 39 9.40 -4.13 11.40
N GLY A 40 8.65 -3.74 10.37
CA GLY A 40 7.22 -3.45 10.44
C GLY A 40 6.88 -1.99 10.12
N ALA A 41 5.58 -1.72 10.03
CA ALA A 41 5.04 -0.38 9.81
C ALA A 41 4.98 0.43 11.11
N THR A 42 5.24 1.73 11.04
CA THR A 42 5.06 2.65 12.18
C THR A 42 3.63 3.20 12.24
N ALA A 43 3.28 3.79 13.38
CA ALA A 43 2.00 4.49 13.53
C ALA A 43 1.89 5.70 12.58
N GLU A 44 2.99 6.42 12.33
CA GLU A 44 2.97 7.52 11.35
C GLU A 44 2.71 7.00 9.95
N GLN A 45 3.31 5.87 9.55
CA GLN A 45 3.08 5.28 8.24
C GLN A 45 1.63 4.82 8.07
N ALA A 46 1.00 4.31 9.13
CA ALA A 46 -0.41 3.95 9.10
C ALA A 46 -1.30 5.19 8.89
N GLN A 47 -0.96 6.32 9.52
CA GLN A 47 -1.65 7.59 9.33
C GLN A 47 -1.43 8.15 7.91
N GLN A 48 -0.20 8.09 7.38
CA GLN A 48 0.12 8.47 6.00
C GLN A 48 -0.66 7.62 5.00
N LEU A 49 -0.77 6.30 5.21
CA LEU A 49 -1.59 5.47 4.34
C LEU A 49 -3.07 5.86 4.41
N ARG A 50 -3.60 6.20 5.59
CA ARG A 50 -4.99 6.67 5.74
C ARG A 50 -5.25 7.94 4.93
N GLU A 51 -4.34 8.90 4.98
CA GLU A 51 -4.40 10.14 4.19
C GLU A 51 -4.37 9.84 2.69
N LEU A 52 -3.42 9.01 2.25
CA LEU A 52 -3.35 8.56 0.85
C LEU A 52 -4.65 7.86 0.39
N LEU A 53 -5.27 7.03 1.24
CA LEU A 53 -6.53 6.35 0.91
C LEU A 53 -7.73 7.32 0.81
N ALA A 54 -7.66 8.48 1.47
CA ALA A 54 -8.68 9.52 1.39
C ALA A 54 -8.50 10.40 0.14
N GLU A 55 -7.27 10.65 -0.27
CA GLU A 55 -6.93 11.57 -1.38
C GLU A 55 -6.85 10.88 -2.75
N LEU A 56 -6.34 9.64 -2.80
CA LEU A 56 -6.12 8.96 -4.07
C LEU A 56 -7.43 8.50 -4.73
N PRO A 57 -7.52 8.57 -6.07
CA PRO A 57 -8.67 8.04 -6.79
C PRO A 57 -8.79 6.52 -6.58
N LYS A 58 -10.02 6.05 -6.38
CA LYS A 58 -10.32 4.64 -6.14
C LYS A 58 -10.53 3.89 -7.48
N PRO A 59 -10.15 2.61 -7.56
CA PRO A 59 -9.55 1.77 -6.51
C PRO A 59 -8.05 2.05 -6.28
N VAL A 60 -7.59 1.89 -5.03
CA VAL A 60 -6.17 2.02 -4.66
C VAL A 60 -5.52 0.64 -4.55
N LEU A 61 -4.47 0.40 -5.35
CA LEU A 61 -3.58 -0.76 -5.21
C LEU A 61 -2.40 -0.40 -4.31
N ALA A 62 -2.23 -1.09 -3.19
CA ALA A 62 -1.00 -1.05 -2.38
C ALA A 62 -0.23 -2.37 -2.53
N PHE A 63 1.09 -2.31 -2.71
CA PHE A 63 1.91 -3.51 -2.92
C PHE A 63 3.26 -3.42 -2.20
N CYS A 64 3.84 -4.58 -1.89
CA CYS A 64 5.24 -4.73 -1.48
C CYS A 64 5.86 -5.89 -2.25
N ARG A 65 6.82 -6.64 -1.68
CA ARG A 65 7.35 -7.85 -2.33
C ARG A 65 6.33 -8.98 -2.43
N THR A 66 5.62 -9.25 -1.33
CA THR A 66 4.71 -10.42 -1.21
C THR A 66 3.30 -10.06 -0.72
N GLY A 67 3.00 -8.76 -0.60
CA GLY A 67 1.72 -8.23 -0.09
C GLY A 67 1.61 -8.13 1.44
N ASN A 68 2.35 -8.92 2.22
CA ASN A 68 2.19 -8.97 3.69
C ASN A 68 2.33 -7.61 4.39
N ARG A 69 3.31 -6.78 4.00
CA ARG A 69 3.50 -5.43 4.59
C ARG A 69 2.34 -4.51 4.25
N SER A 70 1.87 -4.53 3.01
CA SER A 70 0.74 -3.71 2.57
C SER A 70 -0.55 -4.09 3.28
N SER A 71 -0.80 -5.40 3.49
CA SER A 71 -1.95 -5.87 4.27
C SER A 71 -1.91 -5.38 5.72
N LYS A 72 -0.77 -5.55 6.41
CA LYS A 72 -0.61 -5.11 7.80
C LYS A 72 -0.70 -3.59 7.95
N LEU A 73 -0.09 -2.85 7.03
CA LEU A 73 -0.16 -1.39 7.02
C LEU A 73 -1.60 -0.91 6.77
N TYR A 74 -2.31 -1.56 5.84
CA TYR A 74 -3.73 -1.28 5.59
C TYR A 74 -4.57 -1.55 6.83
N GLU A 75 -4.40 -2.70 7.49
CA GLU A 75 -5.08 -3.01 8.74
C GLU A 75 -4.80 -1.94 9.80
N ALA A 76 -3.54 -1.53 10.00
CA ALA A 76 -3.19 -0.46 10.94
C ALA A 76 -3.84 0.89 10.56
N ALA A 77 -3.91 1.21 9.27
CA ALA A 77 -4.52 2.45 8.78
C ALA A 77 -6.05 2.45 8.90
N THR A 78 -6.71 1.30 8.75
CA THR A 78 -8.18 1.18 8.73
C THR A 78 -8.77 0.54 9.98
N GLN A 79 -7.97 0.32 11.03
CA GLN A 79 -8.44 -0.18 12.33
C GLN A 79 -9.49 0.74 13.01
N GLY A 80 -9.81 1.89 12.40
CA GLY A 80 -11.09 2.59 12.58
C GLY A 80 -12.06 2.26 11.44
N THR A 81 -13.08 1.45 11.76
CA THR A 81 -14.25 1.10 10.94
C THR A 81 -13.98 0.19 9.73
N ARG A 82 -13.78 -1.11 9.99
CA ARG A 82 -14.21 -2.15 9.03
C ARG A 82 -15.72 -2.28 9.17
N GLU A 83 -16.50 -1.77 8.21
CA GLU A 83 -17.86 -2.30 8.02
C GLU A 83 -17.71 -3.79 7.72
N VAL A 84 -17.93 -4.60 8.76
CA VAL A 84 -18.13 -6.03 8.59
C VAL A 84 -19.39 -6.12 7.74
N ARG A 85 -19.29 -6.63 6.51
CA ARG A 85 -20.47 -7.11 5.82
C ARG A 85 -21.03 -8.24 6.67
N GLN A 86 -22.07 -7.93 7.44
CA GLN A 86 -22.84 -8.92 8.16
C GLN A 86 -23.54 -9.77 7.10
N PHE A 87 -23.14 -11.03 7.01
CA PHE A 87 -23.82 -12.02 6.18
C PHE A 87 -24.56 -12.94 7.14
N ASP A 88 -25.89 -12.98 7.02
CA ASP A 88 -26.73 -13.80 7.89
C ASP A 88 -26.58 -15.32 7.59
N VAL A 89 -26.06 -15.70 6.42
CA VAL A 89 -25.77 -17.10 6.05
C VAL A 89 -24.58 -17.17 5.09
N VAL A 90 -23.62 -18.06 5.38
CA VAL A 90 -22.62 -18.56 4.41
C VAL A 90 -22.98 -20.01 4.15
N VAL A 91 -23.40 -20.33 2.92
CA VAL A 91 -23.56 -21.71 2.42
C VAL A 91 -22.25 -22.25 1.93
#